data_AF-A0A972ES64-F1
#
_entry.id   AF-A0A972ES64-F1
#
_cell.length_a   1.000
_cell.length_b   1.000
_cell.length_c   1.000
_cell.angle_alpha   90.00
_cell.angle_beta   90.00
_cell.angle_gamma   90.00
#
_symmetry.space_group_name_H-M   'P 1'
#
loop_
_entity.id
_entity.type
_entity.pdbx_description
1 polymer ?
#
loop_
_entity_poly.entity_id
_entity_poly.type
_entity_poly.pdbx_seq_one_letter_code
_entity_poly.pdbx_strand_id
1 'polypeptide(L)'
;MVSNDFENALFKEATWRVASREAEKLMVEAEAEKFQPPPEFHAKIMALVDKNKKKKPRMSFLASRLAASFLLGVLLTFMIFATLPSFAQWTTRLLQREVDGFTQYQLDLNGSDQSDPTNFKITHMPGGFVLTDYSYKASVGQFYTFLGEDNNYVNINIHSSTHPINVDNENLDVQKEVIINGYPANLISKYGQYNITWSQDNVIIIISSTLNERETIRVAEGIKKVSE
;
A
#
# COMPACT_ATOMS: atom_id res chain seq x y z
N MET A 1 62.84 -45.92 -36.06
CA MET A 1 62.02 -44.74 -36.39
C MET A 1 61.97 -43.85 -35.13
N VAL A 2 63.04 -43.09 -34.83
CA VAL A 2 63.16 -42.24 -33.61
C VAL A 2 63.95 -40.93 -33.91
N SER A 3 64.31 -40.64 -35.17
CA SER A 3 65.22 -39.51 -35.50
C SER A 3 64.54 -38.14 -35.58
N ASN A 4 63.26 -38.08 -36.00
CA ASN A 4 62.61 -36.81 -36.34
C ASN A 4 62.11 -36.02 -35.12
N ASP A 5 61.72 -36.70 -34.04
CA ASP A 5 61.14 -36.02 -32.87
C ASP A 5 62.20 -35.33 -32.03
N PHE A 6 63.40 -35.89 -31.96
CA PHE A 6 64.54 -35.29 -31.25
C PHE A 6 65.05 -34.03 -31.98
N GLU A 7 65.18 -34.08 -33.31
CA GLU A 7 65.61 -32.93 -34.12
C GLU A 7 64.59 -31.77 -34.07
N ASN A 8 63.29 -32.08 -34.14
CA ASN A 8 62.23 -31.07 -34.00
C ASN A 8 62.21 -30.45 -32.60
N ALA A 9 62.43 -31.24 -31.54
CA ALA A 9 62.53 -30.71 -30.18
C ALA A 9 63.75 -29.80 -30.01
N LEU A 10 64.89 -30.17 -30.59
CA LEU A 10 66.12 -29.36 -30.54
C LEU A 10 65.97 -28.05 -31.32
N PHE A 11 65.34 -28.08 -32.49
CA PHE A 11 65.08 -26.88 -33.30
C PHE A 11 64.09 -25.94 -32.62
N LYS A 12 63.05 -26.48 -31.98
CA LYS A 12 62.08 -25.71 -31.20
C LYS A 12 62.73 -25.02 -30.00
N GLU A 13 63.62 -25.71 -29.29
CA GLU A 13 64.34 -25.14 -28.16
C GLU A 13 65.33 -24.05 -28.61
N ALA A 14 66.04 -24.27 -29.72
CA ALA A 14 66.97 -23.29 -30.27
C ALA A 14 66.25 -22.01 -30.73
N THR A 15 65.13 -22.15 -31.45
CA THR A 15 64.31 -21.02 -31.90
C THR A 15 63.70 -20.26 -30.72
N TRP A 16 63.18 -20.97 -29.71
CA TRP A 16 62.66 -20.36 -28.49
C TRP A 16 63.71 -19.51 -27.78
N ARG A 17 64.93 -20.04 -27.61
CA ARG A 17 66.03 -19.30 -26.95
C ARG A 17 66.45 -18.05 -27.71
N VAL A 18 66.46 -18.08 -29.04
CA VAL A 18 66.78 -16.90 -29.85
C VAL A 18 65.67 -15.85 -29.71
N ALA A 19 64.40 -16.26 -29.82
CA ALA A 19 63.27 -15.36 -29.65
C ALA A 19 63.21 -14.72 -28.25
N SER A 20 63.49 -15.49 -27.19
CA SER A 20 63.56 -14.94 -25.83
C SER A 20 64.69 -13.94 -25.66
N ARG A 21 65.87 -14.17 -26.26
CA ARG A 21 66.99 -13.21 -26.21
C ARG A 21 66.70 -11.93 -26.97
N GLU A 22 66.03 -11.99 -28.10
CA GLU A 22 65.63 -10.78 -28.84
C GLU A 22 64.55 -10.00 -28.11
N ALA A 23 63.57 -10.69 -27.52
CA ALA A 23 62.56 -10.05 -26.68
C ALA A 23 63.18 -9.33 -25.48
N GLU A 24 64.15 -9.94 -24.80
CA GLU A 24 64.85 -9.34 -23.67
C GLU A 24 65.65 -8.10 -24.09
N LYS A 25 66.32 -8.14 -25.26
CA LYS A 25 66.99 -6.95 -25.83
C LYS A 25 66.02 -5.82 -26.12
N LEU A 26 64.88 -6.11 -26.73
CA LEU A 26 63.85 -5.12 -27.05
C LEU A 26 63.22 -4.52 -25.79
N MET A 27 63.04 -5.31 -24.73
CA MET A 27 62.58 -4.80 -23.43
C MET A 27 63.61 -3.86 -22.79
N VAL A 28 64.90 -4.22 -22.84
CA VAL A 28 65.99 -3.34 -22.34
C VAL A 28 66.10 -2.05 -23.16
N GLU A 29 65.92 -2.12 -24.48
CA GLU A 29 65.91 -0.93 -25.36
C GLU A 29 64.69 -0.03 -25.10
N ALA A 30 63.50 -0.62 -24.93
CA ALA A 30 62.27 0.10 -24.58
C ALA A 30 62.32 0.72 -23.17
N GLU A 31 63.04 0.11 -22.23
CA GLU A 31 63.20 0.63 -20.87
C GLU A 31 64.32 1.70 -20.79
N ALA A 32 65.32 1.63 -21.66
CA ALA A 32 66.33 2.66 -21.86
C ALA A 32 65.74 3.92 -22.51
N GLU A 33 64.81 3.76 -23.45
CA GLU A 33 64.11 4.86 -24.10
C GLU A 33 62.84 5.22 -23.29
N LYS A 34 63.00 6.05 -22.27
CA LYS A 34 61.85 6.60 -21.51
C LYS A 34 60.94 7.37 -22.46
N PHE A 35 59.87 6.72 -22.93
CA PHE A 35 58.84 7.33 -23.76
C PHE A 35 58.25 8.56 -23.06
N GLN A 36 58.64 9.74 -23.50
CA GLN A 36 58.00 10.99 -23.09
C GLN A 36 56.92 11.32 -24.13
N PRO A 37 55.64 11.28 -23.75
CA PRO A 37 54.58 11.61 -24.70
C PRO A 37 54.75 13.06 -25.19
N PRO A 38 54.49 13.33 -26.48
CA PRO A 38 54.61 14.67 -27.04
C PRO A 38 53.74 15.70 -26.27
N PRO A 39 54.17 16.97 -26.14
CA PRO A 39 53.41 18.00 -25.43
C PRO A 39 51.96 18.16 -25.93
N GLU A 40 51.75 17.95 -27.24
CA GLU A 40 50.42 18.01 -27.87
C GLU A 40 49.47 16.92 -27.36
N PHE A 41 49.99 15.76 -26.97
CA PHE A 41 49.20 14.67 -26.42
C PHE A 41 48.62 15.05 -25.06
N HIS A 42 49.41 15.73 -24.23
CA HIS A 42 48.97 16.23 -22.93
C HIS A 42 47.90 17.33 -23.08
N ALA A 43 48.08 18.24 -24.03
CA ALA A 43 47.08 19.27 -24.36
C ALA A 43 45.75 18.65 -24.82
N LYS A 44 45.79 17.59 -25.62
CA LYS A 44 44.61 16.87 -26.10
C LYS A 44 43.88 16.13 -24.97
N ILE A 45 44.61 15.54 -24.04
CA ILE A 45 44.03 14.92 -22.82
C ILE A 45 43.34 15.98 -21.97
N MET A 46 44.00 17.10 -21.68
CA MET A 46 43.42 18.19 -20.88
C MET A 46 42.16 18.78 -21.52
N ALA A 47 42.16 18.96 -22.85
CA ALA A 47 40.99 19.42 -23.59
C ALA A 47 39.80 18.47 -23.48
N LEU A 48 40.03 17.14 -23.48
CA LEU A 48 38.98 16.14 -23.29
C LEU A 48 38.45 16.12 -21.84
N VAL A 49 39.33 16.30 -20.85
CA VAL A 49 38.96 16.40 -19.43
C VAL A 49 38.08 17.61 -19.17
N ASP A 50 38.44 18.78 -19.71
CA ASP A 50 37.64 20.00 -19.54
C ASP A 50 36.31 19.94 -20.28
N LYS A 51 36.25 19.27 -21.43
CA LYS A 51 34.99 19.06 -22.17
C LYS A 51 34.01 18.14 -21.44
N ASN A 52 34.51 17.25 -20.57
CA ASN A 52 33.72 16.32 -19.75
C ASN A 52 33.43 16.81 -18.32
N LYS A 53 33.94 17.97 -17.90
CA LYS A 53 33.48 18.62 -16.66
C LYS A 53 32.04 19.10 -16.87
N LYS A 54 31.08 18.24 -16.53
CA LYS A 54 29.66 18.57 -16.48
C LYS A 54 29.49 19.89 -15.73
N LYS A 55 29.06 20.93 -16.43
CA LYS A 55 28.63 22.18 -15.78
C LYS A 55 27.50 21.81 -14.82
N LYS A 56 27.74 21.92 -13.51
CA LYS A 56 26.66 21.77 -12.52
C LYS A 56 25.54 22.72 -12.96
N PRO A 57 24.29 22.24 -13.13
CA PRO A 57 23.20 23.15 -13.43
C PRO A 57 23.17 24.14 -12.27
N ARG A 58 23.40 25.43 -12.57
CA ARG A 58 23.15 26.50 -11.61
C ARG A 58 21.64 26.49 -11.38
N MET A 59 21.20 25.70 -10.41
CA MET A 59 19.83 25.71 -9.94
C MET A 59 19.55 27.15 -9.52
N SER A 60 18.71 27.85 -10.31
CA SER A 60 18.46 29.26 -10.04
C SER A 60 17.76 29.36 -8.69
N PHE A 61 18.16 30.34 -7.88
CA PHE A 61 17.54 30.58 -6.56
C PHE A 61 16.02 30.85 -6.65
N LEU A 62 15.55 31.16 -7.86
CA LEU A 62 14.13 31.30 -8.20
C LEU A 62 13.43 29.94 -8.34
N ALA A 63 14.07 28.95 -8.97
CA ALA A 63 13.52 27.60 -9.08
C ALA A 63 13.36 26.92 -7.71
N SER A 64 14.28 27.17 -6.77
CA SER A 64 14.16 26.68 -5.39
C SER A 64 13.06 27.38 -4.60
N ARG A 65 12.83 28.68 -4.81
CA ARG A 65 11.72 29.44 -4.19
C ARG A 65 10.35 28.99 -4.69
N LEU A 66 10.19 28.78 -5.99
CA LEU A 66 8.95 28.26 -6.58
C LEU A 66 8.63 26.85 -6.09
N ALA A 67 9.63 25.97 -6.01
CA ALA A 67 9.46 24.64 -5.42
C ALA A 67 9.08 24.70 -3.93
N ALA A 68 9.70 25.61 -3.16
CA ALA A 68 9.37 25.81 -1.76
C ALA A 68 7.95 26.37 -1.56
N SER A 69 7.51 27.34 -2.37
CA SER A 69 6.15 27.87 -2.33
C SER A 69 5.11 26.83 -2.75
N PHE A 70 5.42 25.98 -3.73
CA PHE A 70 4.55 24.87 -4.12
C PHE A 70 4.42 23.84 -3.00
N LEU A 71 5.52 23.45 -2.36
CA LEU A 71 5.51 22.56 -1.20
C LEU A 71 4.71 23.16 -0.03
N LEU A 72 4.89 24.46 0.24
CA LEU A 72 4.14 25.16 1.28
C LEU A 72 2.63 25.19 0.95
N GLY A 73 2.27 25.41 -0.32
CA GLY A 73 0.90 25.33 -0.79
C GLY A 73 0.29 23.96 -0.59
N VAL A 74 0.98 22.89 -1.00
CA VAL A 74 0.54 21.50 -0.78
C VAL A 74 0.34 21.21 0.71
N LEU A 75 1.25 21.68 1.56
CA LEU A 75 1.21 21.47 3.01
C LEU A 75 0.05 22.23 3.68
N LEU A 76 -0.20 23.48 3.27
CA LEU A 76 -1.36 24.26 3.72
C LEU A 76 -2.67 23.63 3.26
N THR A 77 -2.72 23.14 2.01
CA THR A 77 -3.91 22.47 1.49
C THR A 77 -4.18 21.18 2.28
N PHE A 78 -3.13 20.39 2.55
CA PHE A 78 -3.22 19.21 3.40
C PHE A 78 -3.69 19.55 4.82
N MET A 79 -3.19 20.63 5.43
CA MET A 79 -3.68 21.09 6.74
C MET A 79 -5.16 21.47 6.73
N ILE A 80 -5.64 22.15 5.67
CA ILE A 80 -7.06 22.50 5.53
C ILE A 80 -7.92 21.25 5.35
N PHE A 81 -7.46 20.26 4.58
CA PHE A 81 -8.15 18.98 4.45
C PHE A 81 -8.13 18.18 5.75
N ALA A 82 -7.04 18.22 6.53
CA ALA A 82 -6.92 17.52 7.79
C ALA A 82 -7.83 18.09 8.91
N THR A 83 -8.22 19.36 8.83
CA THR A 83 -9.13 19.99 9.79
C THR A 83 -10.61 19.80 9.43
N LEU A 84 -10.92 19.25 8.25
CA LEU A 84 -12.31 18.90 7.92
C LEU A 84 -12.80 17.81 8.89
N PRO A 85 -13.99 17.95 9.51
CA PRO A 85 -14.55 16.95 10.41
C PRO A 85 -14.63 15.55 9.79
N SER A 86 -14.79 15.47 8.47
CA SER A 86 -14.76 14.22 7.69
C SER A 86 -13.40 13.50 7.70
N PHE A 87 -12.29 14.23 7.87
CA PHE A 87 -10.96 13.65 8.04
C PHE A 87 -10.66 13.32 9.52
N ALA A 88 -11.19 14.10 10.46
CA ALA A 88 -11.11 13.77 11.88
C ALA A 88 -11.93 12.52 12.25
N GLN A 89 -13.04 12.26 11.55
CA GLN A 89 -13.80 11.01 11.68
C GLN A 89 -13.05 9.78 11.12
N TRP A 90 -11.99 10.00 10.33
CA TRP A 90 -11.11 8.94 9.81
C TRP A 90 -10.08 8.46 10.84
N THR A 91 -9.89 9.15 11.98
CA THR A 91 -9.32 8.49 13.17
C THR A 91 -10.41 7.65 13.82
N THR A 92 -10.92 6.67 13.10
CA THR A 92 -11.90 5.73 13.62
C THR A 92 -11.29 5.12 14.87
N ARG A 93 -11.95 5.29 16.02
CA ARG A 93 -11.64 4.51 17.24
C ARG A 93 -11.82 3.01 17.02
N LEU A 94 -12.26 2.61 15.83
CA LEU A 94 -12.29 1.25 15.35
C LEU A 94 -10.87 0.72 15.13
N LEU A 95 -10.43 -0.13 16.06
CA LEU A 95 -9.28 -0.99 15.90
C LEU A 95 -9.70 -2.22 15.09
N GLN A 96 -9.05 -2.40 13.95
CA GLN A 96 -9.15 -3.61 13.14
C GLN A 96 -7.89 -4.44 13.34
N ARG A 97 -8.07 -5.70 13.71
CA ARG A 97 -6.96 -6.67 13.81
C ARG A 97 -7.30 -7.90 13.00
N GLU A 98 -6.42 -8.26 12.08
CA GLU A 98 -6.47 -9.56 11.43
C GLU A 98 -5.89 -10.61 12.37
N VAL A 99 -6.69 -11.64 12.65
CA VAL A 99 -6.30 -12.84 13.39
C VAL A 99 -6.63 -14.02 12.49
N ASP A 100 -5.87 -15.12 12.56
CA ASP A 100 -6.08 -16.28 11.69
C ASP A 100 -7.57 -16.68 11.64
N GLY A 101 -8.18 -16.47 10.48
CA GLY A 101 -9.55 -16.81 10.15
C GLY A 101 -10.64 -15.79 10.50
N PHE A 102 -10.31 -14.65 11.09
CA PHE A 102 -11.29 -13.57 11.32
C PHE A 102 -10.67 -12.18 11.40
N THR A 103 -11.45 -11.18 10.99
CA THR A 103 -11.20 -9.78 11.27
C THR A 103 -11.88 -9.39 12.57
N GLN A 104 -11.09 -8.98 13.55
CA GLN A 104 -11.57 -8.49 14.83
C GLN A 104 -11.75 -6.98 14.78
N TYR A 105 -12.96 -6.52 15.06
CA TYR A 105 -13.35 -5.11 15.15
C TYR A 105 -13.57 -4.74 16.61
N GLN A 106 -12.92 -3.67 17.08
CA GLN A 106 -13.06 -3.21 18.47
C GLN A 106 -13.04 -1.70 18.53
N LEU A 107 -13.85 -1.09 19.40
CA LEU A 107 -13.76 0.34 19.67
C LEU A 107 -12.78 0.63 20.82
N ASP A 108 -11.82 1.51 20.56
CA ASP A 108 -10.92 2.10 21.55
C ASP A 108 -11.64 3.26 22.27
N LEU A 109 -12.44 2.91 23.29
CA LEU A 109 -13.21 3.86 24.09
C LEU A 109 -12.67 3.92 25.51
N ASN A 110 -12.54 5.14 26.03
CA ASN A 110 -12.54 5.37 27.47
C ASN A 110 -13.96 5.14 28.01
N GLY A 111 -14.10 4.66 29.25
CA GLY A 111 -15.39 4.18 29.81
C GLY A 111 -16.57 5.18 29.79
N SER A 112 -16.33 6.47 29.55
CA SER A 112 -17.35 7.52 29.39
C SER A 112 -17.88 7.70 27.97
N ASP A 113 -17.24 7.11 26.96
CA ASP A 113 -17.46 7.46 25.56
C ASP A 113 -18.39 6.49 24.81
N GLN A 114 -19.02 5.56 25.54
CA GLN A 114 -19.99 4.64 24.93
C GLN A 114 -21.22 5.41 24.48
N SER A 115 -21.54 5.26 23.19
CA SER A 115 -22.76 5.83 22.62
C SER A 115 -23.90 4.85 22.70
N ASP A 116 -25.10 5.37 22.93
CA ASP A 116 -26.32 4.58 23.00
C ASP A 116 -26.65 4.03 21.60
N PRO A 117 -26.71 2.70 21.42
CA PRO A 117 -26.96 2.08 20.13
C PRO A 117 -28.40 2.34 19.66
N THR A 118 -29.32 2.73 20.55
CA THR A 118 -30.72 3.08 20.23
C THR A 118 -30.85 4.39 19.45
N ASN A 119 -29.78 5.17 19.37
CA ASN A 119 -29.72 6.38 18.54
C ASN A 119 -29.69 6.09 17.03
N PHE A 120 -29.80 4.83 16.60
CA PHE A 120 -29.84 4.45 15.19
C PHE A 120 -31.17 3.79 14.83
N LYS A 121 -31.72 4.21 13.69
CA LYS A 121 -32.95 3.67 13.11
C LYS A 121 -32.73 3.20 11.68
N ILE A 122 -33.48 2.16 11.31
CA ILE A 122 -33.52 1.63 9.95
C ILE A 122 -34.60 2.39 9.19
N THR A 123 -34.22 3.14 8.16
CA THR A 123 -35.14 3.98 7.35
C THR A 123 -35.40 3.43 5.96
N HIS A 124 -34.63 2.43 5.54
CA HIS A 124 -34.78 1.77 4.25
C HIS A 124 -34.68 0.26 4.41
N MET A 125 -35.61 -0.44 3.76
CA MET A 125 -35.57 -1.88 3.57
C MET A 125 -36.23 -2.18 2.22
N PRO A 126 -35.70 -3.11 1.40
CA PRO A 126 -36.33 -3.48 0.14
C PRO A 126 -37.75 -3.99 0.35
N GLY A 127 -38.59 -3.81 -0.68
CA GLY A 127 -39.96 -4.34 -0.66
C GLY A 127 -39.98 -5.85 -0.45
N GLY A 128 -40.98 -6.33 0.29
CA GLY A 128 -41.15 -7.76 0.57
C GLY A 128 -40.43 -8.26 1.83
N PHE A 129 -39.54 -7.47 2.42
CA PHE A 129 -38.92 -7.81 3.71
C PHE A 129 -39.80 -7.40 4.88
N VAL A 130 -39.90 -8.30 5.87
CA VAL A 130 -40.61 -8.07 7.12
C VAL A 130 -39.68 -8.29 8.30
N LEU A 131 -39.80 -7.47 9.34
CA LEU A 131 -39.08 -7.67 10.60
C LEU A 131 -39.67 -8.88 11.31
N THR A 132 -38.87 -9.94 11.48
CA THR A 132 -39.31 -11.17 12.13
C THR A 132 -38.74 -11.35 13.53
N ASP A 133 -37.59 -10.74 13.81
CA ASP A 133 -37.00 -10.75 15.15
C ASP A 133 -36.32 -9.41 15.46
N TYR A 134 -36.45 -9.00 16.72
CA TYR A 134 -35.80 -7.83 17.27
C TYR A 134 -35.40 -8.10 18.71
N SER A 135 -34.14 -7.82 19.05
CA SER A 135 -33.70 -7.83 20.43
C SER A 135 -32.80 -6.64 20.75
N TYR A 136 -32.92 -6.17 21.98
CA TYR A 136 -32.07 -5.12 22.54
C TYR A 136 -31.53 -5.56 23.89
N LYS A 137 -30.22 -5.39 24.06
CA LYS A 137 -29.52 -5.58 25.33
C LYS A 137 -28.66 -4.36 25.57
N ALA A 138 -28.92 -3.61 26.64
CA ALA A 138 -28.29 -2.32 26.90
C ALA A 138 -26.75 -2.32 26.84
N SER A 139 -26.11 -3.40 27.32
CA SER A 139 -24.64 -3.54 27.31
C SER A 139 -24.06 -4.17 26.04
N VAL A 140 -24.90 -4.54 25.07
CA VAL A 140 -24.48 -5.28 23.87
C VAL A 140 -24.84 -4.54 22.60
N GLY A 141 -26.11 -4.16 22.42
CA GLY A 141 -26.59 -3.60 21.17
C GLY A 141 -28.03 -3.93 20.80
N GLN A 142 -28.39 -3.51 19.58
CA GLN A 142 -29.65 -3.83 18.91
C GLN A 142 -29.40 -4.87 17.80
N PHE A 143 -30.30 -5.84 17.67
CA PHE A 143 -30.23 -6.91 16.68
C PHE A 143 -31.57 -7.01 15.97
N TYR A 144 -31.54 -6.93 14.64
CA TYR A 144 -32.72 -7.00 13.80
C TYR A 144 -32.56 -8.11 12.77
N THR A 145 -33.59 -8.91 12.58
CA THR A 145 -33.69 -9.93 11.53
C THR A 145 -34.88 -9.63 10.65
N PHE A 146 -34.62 -9.40 9.36
CA PHE A 146 -35.64 -9.25 8.34
C PHE A 146 -35.61 -10.44 7.40
N LEU A 147 -36.79 -10.97 7.08
CA LEU A 147 -36.96 -12.03 6.09
C LEU A 147 -37.76 -11.51 4.90
N GLY A 148 -37.28 -11.82 3.69
CA GLY A 148 -37.96 -11.60 2.43
C GLY A 148 -38.38 -12.91 1.77
N GLU A 149 -38.75 -12.84 0.50
CA GLU A 149 -39.09 -14.02 -0.31
C GLU A 149 -37.86 -14.93 -0.52
N ASP A 150 -38.10 -16.20 -0.81
CA ASP A 150 -37.06 -17.21 -1.13
C ASP A 150 -35.96 -17.36 -0.06
N ASN A 151 -36.33 -17.23 1.22
CA ASN A 151 -35.41 -17.23 2.37
C ASN A 151 -34.33 -16.14 2.31
N ASN A 152 -34.55 -15.07 1.54
CA ASN A 152 -33.66 -13.92 1.60
C ASN A 152 -33.73 -13.27 2.98
N TYR A 153 -32.59 -12.80 3.47
CA TYR A 153 -32.54 -12.16 4.78
C TYR A 153 -31.64 -10.94 4.82
N VAL A 154 -31.90 -10.10 5.81
CA VAL A 154 -31.05 -8.99 6.23
C VAL A 154 -30.96 -9.05 7.75
N ASN A 155 -29.77 -9.27 8.28
CA ASN A 155 -29.46 -9.14 9.69
C ASN A 155 -28.71 -7.83 9.90
N ILE A 156 -29.14 -7.05 10.89
CA ILE A 156 -28.52 -5.76 11.25
C ILE A 156 -28.18 -5.79 12.73
N ASN A 157 -26.89 -5.66 13.04
CA ASN A 157 -26.37 -5.63 14.40
C ASN A 157 -25.74 -4.27 14.67
N ILE A 158 -26.19 -3.60 15.74
CA ILE A 158 -25.69 -2.28 16.15
C ILE A 158 -25.13 -2.42 17.56
N HIS A 159 -23.81 -2.45 17.68
CA HIS A 159 -23.09 -2.74 18.91
C HIS A 159 -22.58 -1.48 19.59
N SER A 160 -22.84 -1.36 20.90
CA SER A 160 -22.30 -0.30 21.77
C SER A 160 -20.95 -0.65 22.42
N SER A 161 -20.43 -1.84 22.12
CA SER A 161 -19.44 -2.49 22.95
C SER A 161 -17.99 -2.15 22.59
N THR A 162 -17.15 -2.04 23.63
CA THR A 162 -15.68 -2.15 23.54
C THR A 162 -15.20 -3.59 23.38
N HIS A 163 -16.11 -4.57 23.41
CA HIS A 163 -15.75 -5.96 23.20
C HIS A 163 -15.42 -6.21 21.73
N PRO A 164 -14.39 -7.01 21.44
CA PRO A 164 -14.07 -7.31 20.07
C PRO A 164 -15.16 -8.15 19.40
N ILE A 165 -15.47 -7.79 18.16
CA ILE A 165 -16.41 -8.49 17.29
C ILE A 165 -15.61 -9.16 16.17
N ASN A 166 -15.75 -10.46 16.04
CA ASN A 166 -15.05 -11.24 15.04
C ASN A 166 -15.94 -11.42 13.82
N VAL A 167 -15.43 -11.06 12.64
CA VAL A 167 -16.06 -11.26 11.35
C VAL A 167 -15.18 -12.20 10.54
N ASP A 168 -15.74 -13.31 10.08
CA ASP A 168 -15.03 -14.28 9.23
C ASP A 168 -14.44 -13.57 8.00
N ASN A 169 -13.14 -13.77 7.75
CA ASN A 169 -12.41 -13.18 6.63
C ASN A 169 -11.75 -14.23 5.71
N GLU A 170 -12.07 -15.51 5.89
CA GLU A 170 -11.49 -16.55 5.04
C GLU A 170 -12.29 -16.75 3.75
N ASN A 171 -11.59 -17.02 2.65
CA ASN A 171 -12.18 -17.44 1.39
C ASN A 171 -13.25 -16.44 0.88
N LEU A 172 -12.92 -15.15 0.88
CA LEU A 172 -13.81 -14.08 0.40
C LEU A 172 -13.83 -14.01 -1.12
N ASP A 173 -15.03 -13.84 -1.68
CA ASP A 173 -15.25 -13.57 -3.11
C ASP A 173 -15.00 -12.09 -3.44
N VAL A 174 -15.36 -11.20 -2.51
CA VAL A 174 -15.18 -9.75 -2.62
C VAL A 174 -14.66 -9.23 -1.29
N GLN A 175 -13.73 -8.28 -1.35
CA GLN A 175 -13.27 -7.48 -0.21
C GLN A 175 -12.88 -6.10 -0.72
N LYS A 176 -13.55 -5.05 -0.23
CA LYS A 176 -13.24 -3.66 -0.60
C LYS A 176 -13.75 -2.66 0.44
N GLU A 177 -13.23 -1.45 0.39
CA GLU A 177 -13.76 -0.32 1.13
C GLU A 177 -14.86 0.38 0.33
N VAL A 178 -15.93 0.77 1.02
CA VAL A 178 -17.04 1.59 0.49
C VAL A 178 -17.33 2.72 1.48
N ILE A 179 -18.11 3.71 1.06
CA ILE A 179 -18.53 4.82 1.93
C ILE A 179 -20.02 4.68 2.22
N ILE A 180 -20.39 4.55 3.50
CA ILE A 180 -21.77 4.51 3.96
C ILE A 180 -22.03 5.76 4.79
N ASN A 181 -22.95 6.63 4.34
CA ASN A 181 -23.31 7.85 5.06
C ASN A 181 -22.12 8.78 5.42
N GLY A 182 -21.06 8.76 4.61
CA GLY A 182 -19.83 9.52 4.85
C GLY A 182 -18.78 8.81 5.70
N TYR A 183 -19.08 7.61 6.19
CA TYR A 183 -18.17 6.78 6.99
C TYR A 183 -17.55 5.67 6.13
N PRO A 184 -16.24 5.40 6.26
CA PRO A 184 -15.62 4.25 5.60
C PRO A 184 -16.16 2.94 6.19
N ALA A 185 -16.47 2.00 5.29
CA ALA A 185 -17.03 0.71 5.62
C ALA A 185 -16.28 -0.39 4.86
N ASN A 186 -16.09 -1.53 5.52
CA ASN A 186 -15.55 -2.73 4.91
C ASN A 186 -16.70 -3.56 4.34
N LEU A 187 -16.69 -3.79 3.02
CA LEU A 187 -17.64 -4.64 2.34
C LEU A 187 -16.93 -5.93 1.92
N ILE A 188 -17.48 -7.05 2.37
CA ILE A 188 -17.03 -8.40 2.01
C ILE A 188 -18.17 -9.23 1.44
N SER A 189 -17.86 -10.22 0.62
CA SER A 189 -18.83 -11.24 0.27
C SER A 189 -18.24 -12.63 0.28
N LYS A 190 -19.09 -13.62 0.61
CA LYS A 190 -18.75 -15.03 0.61
C LYS A 190 -19.99 -15.86 0.30
N TYR A 191 -19.91 -16.74 -0.69
CA TYR A 191 -21.04 -17.61 -1.10
C TYR A 191 -22.32 -16.83 -1.44
N GLY A 192 -22.19 -15.67 -2.06
CA GLY A 192 -23.32 -14.80 -2.42
C GLY A 192 -23.95 -14.02 -1.25
N GLN A 193 -23.43 -14.16 -0.03
CA GLN A 193 -23.79 -13.32 1.11
C GLN A 193 -22.85 -12.12 1.18
N TYR A 194 -23.42 -10.92 1.33
CA TYR A 194 -22.69 -9.68 1.53
C TYR A 194 -22.70 -9.30 3.01
N ASN A 195 -21.56 -8.83 3.50
CA ASN A 195 -21.44 -8.24 4.82
C ASN A 195 -20.84 -6.84 4.70
N ILE A 196 -21.40 -5.88 5.43
CA ILE A 196 -20.87 -4.51 5.52
C ILE A 196 -20.66 -4.18 6.99
N THR A 197 -19.44 -3.79 7.34
CA THR A 197 -19.06 -3.41 8.71
C THR A 197 -18.50 -2.01 8.71
N TRP A 198 -19.01 -1.14 9.58
CA TRP A 198 -18.44 0.19 9.80
C TRP A 198 -18.64 0.64 11.24
N SER A 199 -18.02 1.77 11.58
CA SER A 199 -18.28 2.46 12.83
C SER A 199 -18.76 3.88 12.56
N GLN A 200 -19.75 4.29 13.35
CA GLN A 200 -20.26 5.66 13.38
C GLN A 200 -20.54 6.01 14.84
N ASP A 201 -20.11 7.19 15.31
CA ASP A 201 -20.39 7.70 16.65
C ASP A 201 -20.21 6.65 17.77
N ASN A 202 -19.04 6.01 17.84
CA ASN A 202 -18.71 5.00 18.85
C ASN A 202 -19.69 3.81 18.95
N VAL A 203 -20.34 3.44 17.84
CA VAL A 203 -20.99 2.14 17.68
C VAL A 203 -20.40 1.40 16.49
N ILE A 204 -20.43 0.07 16.52
CA ILE A 204 -20.10 -0.79 15.36
C ILE A 204 -21.40 -1.28 14.75
N ILE A 205 -21.58 -1.06 13.46
CA ILE A 205 -22.75 -1.50 12.70
C ILE A 205 -22.31 -2.58 11.72
N ILE A 206 -23.00 -3.71 11.75
CA ILE A 206 -22.74 -4.86 10.90
C ILE A 206 -24.04 -5.25 10.22
N ILE A 207 -23.99 -5.37 8.90
CA ILE A 207 -25.08 -5.90 8.08
C ILE A 207 -24.61 -7.20 7.48
N SER A 208 -25.45 -8.22 7.53
CA SER A 208 -25.27 -9.50 6.84
C SER A 208 -26.50 -9.78 6.00
N SER A 209 -26.35 -9.99 4.69
CA SER A 209 -27.50 -10.16 3.80
C SER A 209 -27.23 -11.07 2.62
N THR A 210 -28.27 -11.75 2.15
CA THR A 210 -28.28 -12.49 0.87
C THR A 210 -28.61 -11.60 -0.34
N LEU A 211 -28.90 -10.32 -0.11
CA LEU A 211 -29.11 -9.35 -1.17
C LEU A 211 -27.82 -9.11 -1.96
N ASN A 212 -27.97 -8.68 -3.21
CA ASN A 212 -26.82 -8.25 -4.00
C ASN A 212 -26.12 -7.02 -3.39
N GLU A 213 -24.88 -6.77 -3.82
CA GLU A 213 -24.05 -5.65 -3.32
C GLU A 213 -24.80 -4.32 -3.25
N ARG A 214 -25.49 -3.94 -4.33
CA ARG A 214 -26.16 -2.63 -4.45
C ARG A 214 -27.28 -2.48 -3.43
N GLU A 215 -28.11 -3.50 -3.29
CA GLU A 215 -29.23 -3.47 -2.34
C GLU A 215 -28.72 -3.54 -0.90
N THR A 216 -27.67 -4.32 -0.62
CA THR A 216 -27.02 -4.34 0.71
C THR A 216 -26.46 -2.96 1.06
N ILE A 217 -25.81 -2.26 0.12
CA ILE A 217 -25.34 -0.88 0.32
C ILE A 217 -26.52 0.07 0.59
N ARG A 218 -27.62 -0.03 -0.16
CA ARG A 218 -28.82 0.81 0.07
C ARG A 218 -29.43 0.61 1.45
N VAL A 219 -29.48 -0.64 1.94
CA VAL A 219 -29.89 -0.94 3.32
C VAL A 219 -28.95 -0.25 4.31
N ALA A 220 -27.63 -0.35 4.09
CA ALA A 220 -26.62 0.28 4.95
C ALA A 220 -26.77 1.81 5.00
N GLU A 221 -26.93 2.45 3.84
CA GLU A 221 -27.19 3.89 3.73
C GLU A 221 -28.50 4.29 4.43
N GLY A 222 -29.47 3.38 4.50
CA GLY A 222 -30.72 3.52 5.23
C GLY A 222 -30.61 3.52 6.75
N ILE A 223 -29.47 3.15 7.32
CA ILE A 223 -29.25 3.23 8.78
C ILE A 223 -28.88 4.67 9.12
N LYS A 224 -29.79 5.37 9.82
CA LYS A 224 -29.63 6.78 10.15
C LYS A 224 -29.59 6.97 11.65
N LYS A 225 -28.75 7.91 12.09
CA LYS A 225 -28.82 8.42 13.45
C LYS A 225 -30.13 9.18 13.65
N VAL A 226 -30.79 8.95 14.78
CA VAL A 226 -31.88 9.76 15.29
C VAL A 226 -31.22 11.01 15.87
N SER A 227 -31.39 12.15 15.20
CA SER A 227 -31.01 13.45 15.78
C SER A 227 -31.96 13.77 16.93
N GLU A 228 -31.42 14.30 18.04
CA GLU A 228 -32.19 15.12 18.98
C GLU A 228 -32.75 16.37 18.28
#